data_AF-A0A3B8VX46-F1
#
_entry.id   AF-A0A3B8VX46-F1
#
_cell.length_a   1.000
_cell.length_b   1.000
_cell.length_c   1.000
_cell.angle_alpha   90.00
_cell.angle_beta   90.00
_cell.angle_gamma   90.00
#
_symmetry.space_group_name_H-M   'P 1'
#
loop_
_entity.id
_entity.type
_entity.pdbx_description
1 polymer ?
#
loop_
_entity_poly.entity_id
_entity_poly.type
_entity_poly.pdbx_seq_one_letter_code
_entity_poly.pdbx_strand_id
1 'polypeptide(L)'
;MKRFFVAVSTLVVLLSSCGQQHEPVKEFDYTQYVNPFIGTDFTGNTYPGASVPFGMVQLSPDNGISGWDRIAGYFYPDSTIAGFSHTHLSGTGAGDLYDFSFMPVTFPYNEAKGDLGIHSKFSHDEEGAEPGYYWVNLKDYGIKVELTSTERTGIQRYTFPKSDAAVFLNLKKAMNWDFTKDSQVEVVDSVTIQGYRMSEGWAPDQRLFFVTKFSKPFKAFNMDTTEILYPADKRRTGTAYVARFDFDMNEGEQLVVRT
;
A
#
# COMPACT_ATOMS: atom_id res chain seq x y z
N MET A 1 -3.38 -81.72 6.01
CA MET A 1 -4.06 -80.63 6.76
C MET A 1 -3.13 -79.80 7.66
N LYS A 2 -1.83 -79.61 7.34
CA LYS A 2 -0.91 -78.78 8.16
C LYS A 2 -0.05 -77.77 7.38
N ARG A 3 -0.19 -77.69 6.05
CA ARG A 3 0.63 -76.80 5.19
C ARG A 3 -0.12 -75.57 4.63
N PHE A 4 -1.43 -75.48 4.85
CA PHE A 4 -2.24 -74.36 4.37
C PHE A 4 -2.41 -73.22 5.39
N PHE A 5 -2.13 -73.48 6.68
CA PHE A 5 -2.30 -72.48 7.75
C PHE A 5 -1.12 -71.51 7.88
N VAL A 6 0.07 -71.87 7.41
CA VAL A 6 1.28 -71.02 7.54
C VAL A 6 1.27 -69.87 6.52
N ALA A 7 0.71 -70.09 5.32
CA ALA A 7 0.70 -69.08 4.25
C ALA A 7 -0.28 -67.92 4.50
N VAL A 8 -1.35 -68.14 5.28
CA VAL A 8 -2.32 -67.09 5.59
C VAL A 8 -1.82 -66.16 6.70
N SER A 9 -0.97 -66.67 7.61
CA SER A 9 -0.45 -65.88 8.73
C SER A 9 0.69 -64.93 8.33
N THR A 10 1.37 -65.16 7.21
CA THR A 10 2.45 -64.28 6.70
C THR A 10 1.92 -63.11 5.87
N LEU A 11 0.71 -63.23 5.31
CA LEU A 11 0.11 -62.20 4.45
C LEU A 11 -0.56 -61.07 5.24
N VAL A 12 -0.99 -61.33 6.49
CA VAL A 12 -1.64 -60.34 7.36
C VAL A 12 -0.63 -59.35 7.97
N VAL A 13 0.62 -59.78 8.20
CA VAL A 13 1.67 -58.92 8.79
C VAL A 13 2.21 -57.89 7.77
N LEU A 14 2.13 -58.18 6.47
CA LEU A 14 2.61 -57.29 5.41
C LEU A 14 1.65 -56.13 5.08
N LEU A 15 0.37 -56.21 5.49
CA LEU A 15 -0.61 -55.14 5.25
C LEU A 15 -0.66 -54.10 6.38
N SER A 16 -0.01 -54.34 7.53
CA SER A 16 0.02 -53.40 8.65
C SER A 16 1.18 -52.40 8.59
N SER A 17 2.10 -52.52 7.62
CA SER A 17 3.33 -51.71 7.58
C SER A 17 3.25 -50.45 6.70
N CYS A 18 2.12 -50.19 6.03
CA CYS A 18 1.94 -48.99 5.19
C CYS A 18 1.06 -47.90 5.80
N GLY A 19 0.69 -48.03 7.09
CA GLY A 19 0.03 -46.97 7.84
C GLY A 19 1.06 -46.05 8.50
N GLN A 20 1.87 -45.34 7.72
CA GLN A 20 2.69 -44.26 8.27
C GLN A 20 1.72 -43.15 8.67
N GLN A 21 1.32 -43.13 9.94
CA GLN A 21 0.66 -41.96 10.54
C GLN A 21 1.66 -40.81 10.37
N HIS A 22 1.43 -39.97 9.35
CA HIS A 22 2.01 -38.64 9.35
C HIS A 22 1.42 -37.93 10.57
N GLU A 23 2.17 -37.93 11.67
CA GLU A 23 2.01 -36.92 12.71
C GLU A 23 1.97 -35.58 11.98
N PRO A 24 0.90 -34.78 12.11
CA PRO A 24 0.84 -33.48 11.46
C PRO A 24 2.06 -32.70 11.93
N VAL A 25 2.94 -32.33 10.99
CA VAL A 25 4.04 -31.42 11.26
C VAL A 25 3.41 -30.19 11.87
N LYS A 26 3.74 -29.90 13.13
CA LYS A 26 3.24 -28.71 13.82
C LYS A 26 3.80 -27.52 13.06
N GLU A 27 2.99 -26.94 12.19
CA GLU A 27 3.35 -25.80 11.38
C GLU A 27 3.57 -24.62 12.33
N PHE A 28 4.82 -24.20 12.47
CA PHE A 28 5.17 -23.03 13.26
C PHE A 28 5.03 -21.80 12.38
N ASP A 29 4.02 -21.00 12.67
CA ASP A 29 3.87 -19.71 12.04
C ASP A 29 4.86 -18.70 12.68
N TYR A 30 5.95 -18.41 11.98
CA TYR A 30 6.94 -17.44 12.45
C TYR A 30 6.49 -15.98 12.24
N THR A 31 5.48 -15.73 11.41
CA THR A 31 5.06 -14.36 11.08
C THR A 31 4.45 -13.63 12.28
N GLN A 32 3.83 -14.38 13.21
CA GLN A 32 3.27 -13.87 14.46
C GLN A 32 4.28 -13.13 15.37
N TYR A 33 5.60 -13.32 15.16
CA TYR A 33 6.64 -12.68 15.97
C TYR A 33 7.11 -11.33 15.40
N VAL A 34 6.73 -11.01 14.17
CA VAL A 34 7.16 -9.78 13.51
C VAL A 34 6.19 -8.66 13.89
N ASN A 35 6.73 -7.56 14.40
CA ASN A 35 5.98 -6.33 14.61
C ASN A 35 6.52 -5.23 13.66
N PRO A 36 5.82 -4.94 12.55
CA PRO A 36 6.25 -3.91 11.59
C PRO A 36 6.33 -2.47 12.15
N PHE A 37 5.75 -2.20 13.33
CA PHE A 37 5.88 -0.89 13.96
C PHE A 37 7.22 -0.68 14.68
N ILE A 38 8.01 -1.72 14.93
CA ILE A 38 9.33 -1.57 15.55
C ILE A 38 10.25 -0.79 14.61
N GLY A 39 10.69 0.39 15.06
CA GLY A 39 11.53 1.30 14.28
C GLY A 39 10.76 2.35 13.48
N THR A 40 9.44 2.46 13.67
CA THR A 40 8.62 3.53 13.08
C THR A 40 8.54 4.79 13.95
N ASP A 41 9.07 4.73 15.18
CA ASP A 41 9.29 5.89 16.06
C ASP A 41 10.80 6.22 16.13
N PHE A 42 11.11 7.46 16.47
CA PHE A 42 12.45 8.02 16.63
C PHE A 42 13.35 7.74 15.41
N THR A 43 14.62 7.39 15.62
CA THR A 43 15.64 7.32 14.55
C THR A 43 15.57 6.08 13.66
N GLY A 44 14.55 5.22 13.83
CA GLY A 44 14.48 3.93 13.13
C GLY A 44 14.18 4.07 11.64
N ASN A 45 13.32 5.03 11.26
CA ASN A 45 12.95 5.32 9.87
C ASN A 45 12.51 4.09 9.07
N THR A 46 11.75 3.18 9.67
CA THR A 46 11.10 2.06 8.95
C THR A 46 9.64 2.40 8.63
N TYR A 47 8.97 1.56 7.85
CA TYR A 47 7.56 1.71 7.51
C TYR A 47 6.74 0.46 7.94
N PRO A 48 5.47 0.62 8.34
CA PRO A 48 4.62 -0.50 8.75
C PRO A 48 3.88 -1.18 7.59
N GLY A 49 3.96 -0.61 6.38
CA GLY A 49 3.26 -1.07 5.19
C GLY A 49 3.62 -2.47 4.69
N ALA A 50 2.82 -2.95 3.75
CA ALA A 50 2.92 -4.29 3.19
C ALA A 50 4.02 -4.43 2.14
N SER A 51 4.93 -5.39 2.36
CA SER A 51 5.92 -5.81 1.36
C SER A 51 6.17 -7.31 1.47
N VAL A 52 6.38 -7.97 0.32
CA VAL A 52 6.95 -9.32 0.27
C VAL A 52 8.48 -9.25 0.36
N PRO A 53 9.18 -10.33 0.78
CA PRO A 53 10.63 -10.33 0.82
C PRO A 53 11.24 -9.90 -0.52
N PHE A 54 12.05 -8.83 -0.49
CA PHE A 54 12.73 -8.26 -1.67
C PHE A 54 11.78 -7.78 -2.79
N GLY A 55 10.53 -7.45 -2.47
CA GLY A 55 9.56 -6.92 -3.42
C GLY A 55 9.90 -5.51 -3.91
N MET A 56 9.50 -5.21 -5.14
CA MET A 56 9.55 -3.88 -5.74
C MET A 56 8.59 -2.90 -5.06
N VAL A 57 7.48 -3.41 -4.52
CA VAL A 57 6.43 -2.61 -3.87
C VAL A 57 6.58 -2.66 -2.35
N GLN A 58 6.55 -1.48 -1.74
CA GLN A 58 6.47 -1.26 -0.30
C GLN A 58 5.22 -0.39 -0.08
N LEU A 59 4.04 -1.00 -0.05
CA LEU A 59 2.77 -0.27 -0.02
C LEU A 59 2.44 0.15 1.42
N SER A 60 2.63 1.42 1.75
CA SER A 60 2.62 1.93 3.13
C SER A 60 1.85 3.25 3.27
N PRO A 61 1.26 3.54 4.45
CA PRO A 61 0.77 4.87 4.78
C PRO A 61 1.88 5.92 4.78
N ASP A 62 1.50 7.14 4.43
CA ASP A 62 2.33 8.34 4.55
C ASP A 62 1.62 9.39 5.41
N ASN A 63 2.33 10.03 6.35
CA ASN A 63 1.76 11.11 7.17
C ASN A 63 1.66 12.44 6.41
N GLY A 64 2.31 12.58 5.24
CA GLY A 64 2.10 13.69 4.31
C GLY A 64 2.91 14.98 4.56
N ILE A 65 3.72 15.02 5.61
CA ILE A 65 4.62 16.16 5.88
C ILE A 65 6.07 15.71 5.91
N SER A 66 6.96 16.53 5.35
CA SER A 66 8.39 16.28 5.36
C SER A 66 8.97 16.40 6.77
N GLY A 67 10.03 15.65 7.05
CA GLY A 67 10.73 15.69 8.32
C GLY A 67 11.70 14.52 8.48
N TRP A 68 12.74 14.73 9.28
CA TRP A 68 13.74 13.69 9.52
C TRP A 68 13.16 12.44 10.20
N ASP A 69 12.06 12.59 10.94
CA ASP A 69 11.35 11.47 11.55
C ASP A 69 10.39 10.75 10.58
N ARG A 70 10.22 11.27 9.35
CA ARG A 70 9.27 10.78 8.33
C ARG A 70 10.01 10.37 7.05
N ILE A 71 11.23 9.85 7.19
CA ILE A 71 12.06 9.46 6.05
C ILE A 71 11.45 8.28 5.29
N ALA A 72 10.83 7.33 5.99
CA ALA A 72 10.10 6.23 5.36
C ALA A 72 8.63 6.58 5.04
N GLY A 73 8.25 7.87 5.09
CA GLY A 73 6.87 8.33 4.87
C GLY A 73 5.99 8.29 6.11
N TYR A 74 6.33 7.42 7.07
CA TYR A 74 5.58 7.17 8.31
C TYR A 74 6.39 7.47 9.56
N PHE A 75 5.74 8.04 10.57
CA PHE A 75 6.24 8.35 11.91
C PHE A 75 5.17 8.00 12.94
N TYR A 76 5.47 7.05 13.83
CA TYR A 76 4.49 6.49 14.75
C TYR A 76 3.78 7.56 15.61
N PRO A 77 4.44 8.54 16.24
CA PRO A 77 3.74 9.57 17.02
C PRO A 77 2.81 10.52 16.24
N ASP A 78 2.74 10.42 14.91
CA ASP A 78 1.80 11.21 14.11
C ASP A 78 0.35 10.71 14.28
N SER A 79 -0.61 11.54 13.89
CA SER A 79 -2.05 11.24 13.95
C SER A 79 -2.76 11.49 12.63
N THR A 80 -2.00 11.75 11.56
CA THR A 80 -2.52 12.04 10.22
C THR A 80 -1.99 11.07 9.19
N ILE A 81 -2.83 10.69 8.23
CA ILE A 81 -2.44 9.98 7.01
C ILE A 81 -2.90 10.84 5.83
N ALA A 82 -2.00 11.09 4.89
CA ALA A 82 -2.25 11.87 3.67
C ALA A 82 -2.21 11.02 2.39
N GLY A 83 -2.09 9.70 2.54
CA GLY A 83 -2.18 8.74 1.45
C GLY A 83 -1.41 7.46 1.72
N PHE A 84 -1.44 6.59 0.73
CA PHE A 84 -0.78 5.30 0.70
C PHE A 84 0.01 5.20 -0.60
N SER A 85 1.33 5.28 -0.51
CA SER A 85 2.23 5.23 -1.68
C SER A 85 2.89 3.86 -1.81
N HIS A 86 3.43 3.56 -3.00
CA HIS A 86 3.82 2.21 -3.41
C HIS A 86 5.30 1.90 -3.20
N THR A 87 6.11 2.90 -2.87
CA THR A 87 7.58 2.78 -2.85
C THR A 87 8.16 3.55 -1.68
N HIS A 88 8.99 2.88 -0.87
CA HIS A 88 9.56 3.44 0.34
C HIS A 88 10.96 2.89 0.61
N LEU A 89 11.79 3.70 1.26
CA LEU A 89 13.09 3.29 1.77
C LEU A 89 12.97 2.98 3.27
N SER A 90 13.58 1.87 3.71
CA SER A 90 13.57 1.45 5.11
C SER A 90 14.92 1.67 5.78
N GLY A 91 14.93 2.40 6.88
CA GLY A 91 16.09 2.63 7.74
C GLY A 91 17.11 3.62 7.20
N THR A 92 16.74 4.44 6.21
CA THR A 92 17.65 5.43 5.63
C THR A 92 17.69 6.72 6.46
N GLY A 93 18.75 7.51 6.27
CA GLY A 93 18.88 8.87 6.82
C GLY A 93 18.45 9.98 5.86
N ALA A 94 18.03 9.61 4.65
CA ALA A 94 17.56 10.50 3.59
C ALA A 94 16.32 9.89 2.92
N GLY A 95 15.36 10.76 2.60
CA GLY A 95 14.06 10.37 2.03
C GLY A 95 14.01 10.50 0.51
N ASP A 96 13.31 9.57 -0.13
CA ASP A 96 13.05 9.48 -1.58
C ASP A 96 11.88 8.48 -1.84
N LEU A 97 11.46 8.32 -3.09
CA LEU A 97 10.40 7.42 -3.58
C LEU A 97 8.97 7.99 -3.42
N TYR A 98 8.20 7.57 -2.40
CA TYR A 98 6.81 8.01 -2.13
C TYR A 98 5.84 8.01 -3.34
N ASP A 99 6.13 7.20 -4.35
CA ASP A 99 5.47 7.22 -5.65
C ASP A 99 4.08 6.61 -5.59
N PHE A 100 3.18 7.12 -6.44
CA PHE A 100 1.82 6.61 -6.62
C PHE A 100 1.00 6.62 -5.31
N SER A 101 0.81 7.81 -4.74
CA SER A 101 0.07 8.01 -3.49
C SER A 101 -1.44 8.03 -3.73
N PHE A 102 -2.14 7.00 -3.24
CA PHE A 102 -3.60 6.94 -3.26
C PHE A 102 -4.20 7.40 -1.94
N MET A 103 -5.35 8.07 -1.97
CA MET A 103 -6.09 8.46 -0.76
C MET A 103 -7.60 8.32 -0.97
N PRO A 104 -8.27 7.36 -0.30
CA PRO A 104 -9.73 7.25 -0.34
C PRO A 104 -10.38 8.22 0.66
N VAL A 105 -11.48 8.84 0.25
CA VAL A 105 -12.25 9.79 1.08
C VAL A 105 -13.76 9.64 0.86
N THR A 106 -14.56 10.10 1.81
CA THR A 106 -15.99 10.38 1.63
C THR A 106 -16.22 11.89 1.53
N PHE A 107 -17.32 12.32 0.91
CA PHE A 107 -17.66 13.75 0.87
C PHE A 107 -18.42 14.22 2.13
N PRO A 108 -18.17 15.46 2.61
CA PRO A 108 -17.06 16.33 2.25
C PRO A 108 -15.71 15.80 2.78
N TYR A 109 -14.62 16.08 2.06
CA TYR A 109 -13.28 15.67 2.49
C TYR A 109 -12.45 16.82 3.08
N ASN A 110 -11.47 16.46 3.92
CA ASN A 110 -10.55 17.41 4.54
C ASN A 110 -9.38 17.71 3.61
N GLU A 111 -9.08 19.00 3.42
CA GLU A 111 -7.91 19.46 2.68
C GLU A 111 -7.22 20.59 3.45
N ALA A 112 -6.01 20.30 3.94
CA ALA A 112 -5.16 21.28 4.62
C ALA A 112 -4.36 22.10 3.60
N LYS A 113 -3.96 23.31 4.00
CA LYS A 113 -3.02 24.11 3.21
C LYS A 113 -1.61 23.53 3.27
N GLY A 114 -0.82 23.81 2.24
CA GLY A 114 0.57 23.38 2.16
C GLY A 114 0.70 21.90 1.83
N ASP A 115 1.77 21.28 2.30
CA ASP A 115 2.18 19.94 1.84
C ASP A 115 1.21 18.83 2.28
N LEU A 116 0.53 19.00 3.43
CA LEU A 116 -0.35 17.98 3.98
C LEU A 116 -1.55 17.66 3.07
N GLY A 117 -2.14 18.67 2.42
CA GLY A 117 -3.23 18.49 1.46
C GLY A 117 -4.41 17.65 2.00
N ILE A 118 -4.89 16.72 1.17
CA ILE A 118 -5.97 15.80 1.53
C ILE A 118 -5.46 14.79 2.55
N HIS A 119 -6.15 14.67 3.68
CA HIS A 119 -5.71 13.82 4.78
C HIS A 119 -6.89 13.28 5.61
N SER A 120 -6.60 12.34 6.50
CA SER A 120 -7.49 11.87 7.55
C SER A 120 -6.74 11.76 8.86
N LYS A 121 -7.45 11.93 9.98
CA LYS A 121 -7.03 11.42 11.28
C LYS A 121 -7.06 9.90 11.33
N PHE A 122 -6.16 9.33 12.13
CA PHE A 122 -6.14 7.90 12.49
C PHE A 122 -5.70 7.73 13.94
N SER A 123 -5.66 6.49 14.44
CA SER A 123 -5.15 6.15 15.76
C SER A 123 -4.61 4.73 15.75
N HIS A 124 -3.53 4.48 16.50
CA HIS A 124 -2.94 3.14 16.61
C HIS A 124 -3.85 2.10 17.26
N ASP A 125 -4.89 2.51 18.00
CA ASP A 125 -5.91 1.59 18.53
C ASP A 125 -6.74 0.96 17.41
N GLU A 126 -6.79 1.61 16.24
CA GLU A 126 -7.50 1.18 15.05
C GLU A 126 -6.54 1.08 13.84
N GLU A 127 -5.35 0.55 14.12
CA GLU A 127 -4.29 0.28 13.16
C GLU A 127 -3.65 -1.06 13.48
N GLY A 128 -3.20 -1.78 12.45
CA GLY A 128 -2.43 -3.00 12.66
C GLY A 128 -1.60 -3.37 11.45
N ALA A 129 -0.54 -4.15 11.71
CA ALA A 129 0.39 -4.60 10.69
C ALA A 129 0.96 -5.97 11.04
N GLU A 130 1.18 -6.78 10.02
CA GLU A 130 1.85 -8.08 10.06
C GLU A 130 2.63 -8.28 8.74
N PRO A 131 3.54 -9.27 8.63
CA PRO A 131 4.29 -9.48 7.39
C PRO A 131 3.39 -9.58 6.15
N GLY A 132 3.56 -8.63 5.21
CA GLY A 132 2.79 -8.59 3.97
C GLY A 132 1.39 -7.97 4.09
N TYR A 133 1.01 -7.42 5.24
CA TYR A 133 -0.32 -6.85 5.46
C TYR A 133 -0.32 -5.65 6.43
N TYR A 134 -1.08 -4.61 6.06
CA TYR A 134 -1.32 -3.44 6.92
C TYR A 134 -2.79 -3.06 6.84
N TRP A 135 -3.35 -2.53 7.94
CA TRP A 135 -4.69 -1.95 7.94
C TRP A 135 -4.81 -0.77 8.90
N VAL A 136 -5.72 0.15 8.58
CA VAL A 136 -6.03 1.33 9.41
C VAL A 136 -7.45 1.82 9.16
N ASN A 137 -8.08 2.40 10.18
CA ASN A 137 -9.32 3.15 10.02
C ASN A 137 -9.03 4.65 9.82
N LEU A 138 -9.46 5.19 8.68
CA LEU A 138 -9.46 6.62 8.40
C LEU A 138 -10.66 7.27 9.11
N LYS A 139 -10.41 7.84 10.30
CA LYS A 139 -11.44 8.32 11.23
C LYS A 139 -12.36 9.38 10.64
N ASP A 140 -11.82 10.28 9.82
CA ASP A 140 -12.59 11.38 9.26
C ASP A 140 -13.60 10.91 8.19
N TYR A 141 -13.37 9.72 7.61
CA TYR A 141 -14.16 9.18 6.51
C TYR A 141 -14.92 7.89 6.86
N GLY A 142 -14.65 7.30 8.02
CA GLY A 142 -15.20 5.99 8.38
C GLY A 142 -14.77 4.87 7.41
N ILE A 143 -13.62 5.02 6.75
CA ILE A 143 -13.12 4.06 5.76
C ILE A 143 -12.08 3.15 6.42
N LYS A 144 -12.29 1.84 6.36
CA LYS A 144 -11.23 0.88 6.66
C LYS A 144 -10.36 0.67 5.43
N VAL A 145 -9.06 0.90 5.56
CA VAL A 145 -8.06 0.65 4.53
C VAL A 145 -7.26 -0.59 4.89
N GLU A 146 -7.04 -1.45 3.91
CA GLU A 146 -6.28 -2.69 4.03
C GLU A 146 -5.30 -2.78 2.84
N LEU A 147 -4.04 -3.11 3.10
CA LEU A 147 -2.95 -3.09 2.13
C LEU A 147 -2.25 -4.45 2.12
N THR A 148 -1.94 -4.96 0.93
CA THR A 148 -1.04 -6.11 0.73
C THR A 148 -0.26 -5.93 -0.56
N SER A 149 0.75 -6.76 -0.81
CA SER A 149 1.55 -6.65 -2.02
C SER A 149 2.00 -8.02 -2.55
N THR A 150 2.29 -8.05 -3.85
CA THR A 150 3.08 -9.10 -4.49
C THR A 150 4.49 -8.56 -4.76
N GLU A 151 5.31 -9.31 -5.50
CA GLU A 151 6.64 -8.82 -5.91
C GLU A 151 6.62 -7.46 -6.61
N ARG A 152 5.57 -7.13 -7.38
CA ARG A 152 5.51 -5.93 -8.24
C ARG A 152 4.14 -5.24 -8.30
N THR A 153 3.21 -5.62 -7.42
CA THR A 153 1.85 -5.07 -7.41
C THR A 153 1.42 -4.75 -6.00
N GLY A 154 0.96 -3.53 -5.79
CA GLY A 154 0.25 -3.12 -4.57
C GLY A 154 -1.24 -3.41 -4.70
N ILE A 155 -1.85 -3.95 -3.64
CA ILE A 155 -3.28 -4.21 -3.58
C ILE A 155 -3.84 -3.48 -2.37
N GLN A 156 -4.75 -2.56 -2.63
CA GLN A 156 -5.45 -1.78 -1.61
C GLN A 156 -6.92 -2.20 -1.61
N ARG A 157 -7.51 -2.35 -0.43
CA ARG A 157 -8.94 -2.59 -0.26
C ARG A 157 -9.49 -1.54 0.71
N TYR A 158 -10.54 -0.86 0.27
CA TYR A 158 -11.21 0.18 1.03
C TYR A 158 -12.63 -0.29 1.31
N THR A 159 -13.01 -0.35 2.59
CA THR A 159 -14.38 -0.65 3.00
C THR A 159 -15.05 0.64 3.42
N PHE A 160 -16.10 1.03 2.71
CA PHE A 160 -16.75 2.33 2.87
C PHE A 160 -18.05 2.23 3.69
N PRO A 161 -18.45 3.32 4.39
CA PRO A 161 -19.83 3.51 4.79
C PRO A 161 -20.68 3.86 3.57
N LYS A 162 -22.01 3.85 3.69
CA LYS A 162 -22.88 4.37 2.62
C LYS A 162 -22.58 5.85 2.36
N SER A 163 -22.01 6.17 1.20
CA SER A 163 -21.46 7.50 0.92
C SER A 163 -21.26 7.76 -0.57
N ASP A 164 -21.23 9.04 -0.93
CA ASP A 164 -20.49 9.49 -2.11
C ASP A 164 -19.01 9.56 -1.71
N ALA A 165 -18.15 8.95 -2.51
CA ALA A 165 -16.75 8.74 -2.21
C ALA A 165 -15.86 9.13 -3.39
N ALA A 166 -14.59 9.38 -3.09
CA ALA A 166 -13.56 9.58 -4.10
C ALA A 166 -12.28 8.83 -3.73
N VAL A 167 -11.52 8.41 -4.73
CA VAL A 167 -10.14 7.98 -4.57
C VAL A 167 -9.25 8.96 -5.31
N PHE A 168 -8.33 9.60 -4.59
CA PHE A 168 -7.32 10.46 -5.19
C PHE A 168 -6.07 9.67 -5.54
N LEU A 169 -5.47 9.97 -6.68
CA LEU A 169 -4.10 9.61 -7.04
C LEU A 169 -3.28 10.89 -7.14
N ASN A 170 -2.39 11.11 -6.18
CA ASN A 170 -1.52 12.28 -6.13
C ASN A 170 -0.13 11.93 -6.70
N LEU A 171 0.11 12.28 -7.97
CA LEU A 171 1.41 12.15 -8.63
C LEU A 171 2.27 13.42 -8.53
N LYS A 172 1.75 14.47 -7.88
CA LYS A 172 2.50 15.69 -7.54
C LYS A 172 3.26 15.54 -6.23
N LYS A 173 2.80 14.63 -5.35
CA LYS A 173 3.37 14.39 -4.03
C LYS A 173 4.89 14.33 -4.12
N ALA A 174 5.50 15.07 -3.21
CA ALA A 174 6.93 15.13 -3.02
C ALA A 174 7.18 15.36 -1.53
N MET A 175 8.06 14.56 -0.94
CA MET A 175 8.40 14.63 0.48
C MET A 175 9.91 14.60 0.65
N ASN A 176 10.40 15.25 1.70
CA ASN A 176 11.81 15.32 2.03
C ASN A 176 12.64 15.88 0.86
N TRP A 177 13.56 15.08 0.28
CA TRP A 177 14.40 15.50 -0.84
C TRP A 177 13.84 15.14 -2.21
N ASP A 178 12.74 14.39 -2.29
CA ASP A 178 12.11 14.04 -3.55
C ASP A 178 11.44 15.26 -4.19
N PHE A 179 11.49 15.33 -5.53
CA PHE A 179 10.96 16.40 -6.35
C PHE A 179 10.36 15.82 -7.64
N THR A 180 9.05 15.97 -7.81
CA THR A 180 8.35 15.61 -9.05
C THR A 180 8.81 16.51 -10.20
N LYS A 181 9.37 15.94 -11.27
CA LYS A 181 9.76 16.67 -12.49
C LYS A 181 8.63 16.74 -13.51
N ASP A 182 7.93 15.62 -13.69
CA ASP A 182 6.83 15.45 -14.63
C ASP A 182 6.01 14.20 -14.23
N SER A 183 4.70 14.23 -14.45
CA SER A 183 3.85 13.04 -14.29
C SER A 183 2.69 13.08 -15.26
N GLN A 184 2.04 11.93 -15.45
CA GLN A 184 0.86 11.82 -16.29
C GLN A 184 -0.08 10.76 -15.74
N VAL A 185 -1.38 11.02 -15.88
CA VAL A 185 -2.44 10.02 -15.73
C VAL A 185 -3.22 9.95 -17.03
N GLU A 186 -3.37 8.74 -17.56
CA GLU A 186 -4.24 8.41 -18.68
C GLU A 186 -5.39 7.54 -18.18
N VAL A 187 -6.61 7.90 -18.54
CA VAL A 187 -7.80 7.07 -18.31
C VAL A 187 -8.00 6.18 -19.53
N VAL A 188 -7.78 4.87 -19.36
CA VAL A 188 -7.91 3.88 -20.44
C VAL A 188 -9.38 3.48 -20.60
N ASP A 189 -10.06 3.23 -19.48
CA ASP A 189 -11.49 2.93 -19.41
C ASP A 189 -12.03 3.28 -18.01
N SER A 190 -13.30 2.97 -17.73
CA SER A 190 -13.95 3.30 -16.46
C SER A 190 -13.40 2.56 -15.23
N VAL A 191 -12.52 1.58 -15.39
CA VAL A 191 -11.89 0.83 -14.29
C VAL A 191 -10.36 0.82 -14.36
N THR A 192 -9.77 1.34 -15.43
CA THR A 192 -8.33 1.23 -15.70
C THR A 192 -7.71 2.59 -15.98
N ILE A 193 -6.65 2.91 -15.26
CA ILE A 193 -5.79 4.06 -15.51
C ILE A 193 -4.35 3.60 -15.67
N GLN A 194 -3.54 4.39 -16.36
CA GLN A 194 -2.10 4.16 -16.46
C GLN A 194 -1.35 5.49 -16.46
N GLY A 195 -0.04 5.44 -16.32
CA GLY A 195 0.75 6.65 -16.38
C GLY A 195 2.16 6.48 -15.88
N TYR A 196 2.76 7.61 -15.51
CA TYR A 196 4.12 7.66 -15.01
C TYR A 196 4.32 8.81 -14.02
N ARG A 197 5.39 8.68 -13.24
CA ARG A 197 6.00 9.77 -12.48
C ARG A 197 7.50 9.78 -12.75
N MET A 198 8.03 10.95 -13.07
CA MET A 198 9.45 11.21 -13.18
C MET A 198 9.85 12.17 -12.06
N SER A 199 10.90 11.82 -11.33
CA SER A 199 11.38 12.60 -10.19
C SER A 199 12.90 12.65 -10.13
N GLU A 200 13.39 13.53 -9.27
CA GLU A 200 14.75 13.54 -8.78
C GLU A 200 14.75 13.85 -7.27
N GLY A 201 15.84 13.51 -6.60
CA GLY A 201 16.01 13.78 -5.19
C GLY A 201 17.35 13.26 -4.73
N TRP A 202 17.35 12.24 -3.87
CA TRP A 202 18.59 11.53 -3.55
C TRP A 202 19.08 10.77 -4.78
N ALA A 203 18.18 10.11 -5.52
CA ALA A 203 18.45 9.61 -6.85
C ALA A 203 18.28 10.72 -7.90
N PRO A 204 19.24 10.94 -8.83
CA PRO A 204 19.21 12.07 -9.75
C PRO A 204 18.21 11.91 -10.92
N ASP A 205 17.79 10.69 -11.24
CA ASP A 205 16.77 10.44 -12.25
C ASP A 205 15.98 9.16 -11.93
N GLN A 206 14.71 9.34 -11.59
CA GLN A 206 13.78 8.25 -11.32
C GLN A 206 12.64 8.31 -12.33
N ARG A 207 12.26 7.14 -12.85
CA ARG A 207 11.19 6.99 -13.84
C ARG A 207 10.38 5.77 -13.48
N LEU A 208 9.19 5.99 -12.95
CA LEU A 208 8.29 4.92 -12.57
C LEU A 208 7.04 4.99 -13.43
N PHE A 209 6.54 3.82 -13.82
CA PHE A 209 5.35 3.63 -14.63
C PHE A 209 4.38 2.75 -13.85
N PHE A 210 3.08 2.94 -14.07
CA PHE A 210 2.05 2.16 -13.40
C PHE A 210 0.86 1.89 -14.31
N VAL A 211 0.12 0.84 -13.97
CA VAL A 211 -1.22 0.57 -14.46
C VAL A 211 -2.06 0.22 -13.25
N THR A 212 -3.13 0.97 -13.01
CA THR A 212 -4.04 0.72 -11.89
C THR A 212 -5.39 0.24 -12.39
N LYS A 213 -5.94 -0.78 -11.74
CA LYS A 213 -7.30 -1.28 -11.97
C LYS A 213 -8.14 -1.22 -10.71
N PHE A 214 -9.27 -0.54 -10.80
CA PHE A 214 -10.34 -0.52 -9.80
C PHE A 214 -11.26 -1.73 -9.96
N SER A 215 -11.81 -2.26 -8.86
CA SER A 215 -12.77 -3.38 -8.91
C SER A 215 -14.18 -2.96 -9.37
N LYS A 216 -14.45 -1.66 -9.41
CA LYS A 216 -15.73 -1.06 -9.75
C LYS A 216 -15.49 0.13 -10.67
N PRO A 217 -16.36 0.39 -11.66
CA PRO A 217 -16.20 1.57 -12.51
C PRO A 217 -16.40 2.86 -11.70
N PHE A 218 -15.51 3.83 -11.90
CA PHE A 218 -15.75 5.20 -11.41
C PHE A 218 -16.85 5.85 -12.26
N LYS A 219 -17.65 6.72 -11.63
CA LYS A 219 -18.75 7.43 -12.31
C LYS A 219 -18.29 8.68 -13.04
N ALA A 220 -17.29 9.35 -12.48
CA ALA A 220 -16.67 10.53 -13.01
C ALA A 220 -15.21 10.57 -12.57
N PHE A 221 -14.42 11.40 -13.24
CA PHE A 221 -13.08 11.72 -12.80
C PHE A 221 -12.79 13.20 -13.02
N ASN A 222 -11.85 13.73 -12.26
CA ASN A 222 -11.29 15.07 -12.43
C ASN A 222 -9.76 14.97 -12.40
N MET A 223 -9.09 15.87 -13.13
CA MET A 223 -7.63 15.94 -13.17
C MET A 223 -7.21 17.39 -12.95
N ASP A 224 -6.52 17.61 -11.83
CA ASP A 224 -5.83 18.85 -11.57
C ASP A 224 -4.39 18.74 -12.06
N THR A 225 -3.93 19.77 -12.78
CA THR A 225 -2.57 19.85 -13.28
C THR A 225 -1.85 21.05 -12.72
N THR A 226 -0.62 20.87 -12.24
CA THR A 226 0.27 21.94 -11.82
C THR A 226 1.47 22.01 -12.76
N GLU A 227 1.84 23.19 -13.25
CA GLU A 227 3.12 23.39 -13.93
C GLU A 227 4.27 23.22 -12.93
N ILE A 228 5.25 22.38 -13.27
CA ILE A 228 6.45 22.20 -12.44
C ILE A 228 7.53 23.15 -12.92
N LEU A 229 7.97 24.01 -11.99
CA LEU A 229 9.07 24.94 -12.17
C LEU A 229 10.23 24.52 -11.28
N TYR A 230 11.41 24.36 -11.88
CA TYR A 230 12.60 23.98 -11.13
C TYR A 230 12.93 25.05 -10.07
N PRO A 231 13.26 24.69 -8.82
CA PRO A 231 13.41 25.68 -7.75
C PRO A 231 14.48 26.73 -8.02
N ALA A 232 15.61 26.32 -8.62
CA ALA A 232 16.81 27.15 -8.77
C ALA A 232 16.69 28.24 -9.85
N ASP A 233 16.07 27.94 -11.00
CA ASP A 233 16.04 28.84 -12.17
C ASP A 233 14.62 29.13 -12.68
N LYS A 234 13.59 28.57 -12.03
CA LYS A 234 12.17 28.66 -12.44
C LYS A 234 11.91 28.18 -13.85
N ARG A 235 12.81 27.38 -14.44
CA ARG A 235 12.57 26.75 -15.73
C ARG A 235 11.47 25.71 -15.59
N ARG A 236 10.52 25.72 -16.53
CA ARG A 236 9.51 24.66 -16.61
C ARG A 236 10.19 23.32 -16.90
N THR A 237 9.92 22.31 -16.07
CA THR A 237 10.40 20.93 -16.28
C THR A 237 9.33 20.02 -16.83
N GLY A 238 8.07 20.23 -16.43
CA GLY A 238 6.97 19.34 -16.78
C GLY A 238 5.65 19.80 -16.17
N THR A 239 4.74 18.85 -16.01
CA THR A 239 3.43 19.03 -15.41
C THR A 239 3.19 17.90 -14.41
N ALA A 240 2.63 18.21 -13.24
CA ALA A 240 2.26 17.21 -12.26
C ALA A 240 0.74 17.05 -12.16
N TYR A 241 0.28 15.81 -12.04
CA TYR A 241 -1.13 15.45 -12.03
C TYR A 241 -1.59 15.03 -10.63
N VAL A 242 -2.80 15.47 -10.27
CA VAL A 242 -3.59 14.90 -9.18
C VAL A 242 -4.93 14.50 -9.79
N ALA A 243 -5.24 13.21 -9.77
CA ALA A 243 -6.48 12.68 -10.32
C ALA A 243 -7.45 12.30 -9.20
N ARG A 244 -8.73 12.59 -9.38
CA ARG A 244 -9.83 12.19 -8.49
C ARG A 244 -10.78 11.29 -9.25
N PHE A 245 -11.13 10.13 -8.69
CA PHE A 245 -12.10 9.20 -9.25
C PHE A 245 -13.30 9.05 -8.31
N ASP A 246 -14.50 9.33 -8.81
CA ASP A 246 -15.71 9.44 -7.99
C ASP A 246 -16.53 8.13 -8.02
N PHE A 247 -17.06 7.71 -6.87
CA PHE A 247 -17.81 6.47 -6.66
C PHE A 247 -19.02 6.69 -5.75
N ASP A 248 -20.07 5.91 -5.94
CA ASP A 248 -21.15 5.76 -4.94
C ASP A 248 -20.97 4.44 -4.22
N MET A 249 -20.93 4.46 -2.90
CA MET A 249 -20.65 3.28 -2.09
C MET A 249 -21.84 2.95 -1.20
N ASN A 250 -22.11 1.66 -1.05
CA ASN A 250 -23.05 1.14 -0.08
C ASN A 250 -22.33 0.81 1.24
N GLU A 251 -23.10 0.67 2.32
CA GLU A 251 -22.58 0.29 3.63
C GLU A 251 -21.80 -1.03 3.56
N GLY A 252 -20.53 -1.00 3.95
CA GLY A 252 -19.65 -2.16 3.93
C GLY A 252 -19.18 -2.58 2.53
N GLU A 253 -19.50 -1.80 1.49
CA GLU A 253 -19.04 -2.09 0.14
C GLU A 253 -17.52 -1.90 0.02
N GLN A 254 -16.87 -2.87 -0.63
CA GLN A 254 -15.43 -2.90 -0.80
C GLN A 254 -15.02 -2.45 -2.22
N LEU A 255 -14.13 -1.46 -2.28
CA LEU A 255 -13.41 -1.09 -3.50
C LEU A 255 -11.99 -1.64 -3.41
N VAL A 256 -11.55 -2.39 -4.42
CA VAL A 256 -10.18 -2.90 -4.53
C VAL A 256 -9.44 -2.16 -5.63
N VAL A 257 -8.25 -1.66 -5.32
CA VAL A 257 -7.33 -0.97 -6.24
C VAL A 257 -6.07 -1.81 -6.37
N ARG A 258 -5.71 -2.20 -7.59
CA ARG A 258 -4.49 -2.97 -7.89
C ARG A 258 -3.61 -2.14 -8.79
N THR A 259 -2.36 -1.91 -8.40
CA THR A 259 -1.40 -1.05 -9.10
C THR A 259 -0.08 -1.76 -9.27
#